data_AF-A0AA37S5Y5-F1
#
_entry.id   AF-A0AA37S5Y5-F1
#
_cell.length_a   1.000
_cell.length_b   1.000
_cell.length_c   1.000
_cell.angle_alpha   90.00
_cell.angle_beta   90.00
_cell.angle_gamma   90.00
#
_symmetry.space_group_name_H-M   'P 1'
#
loop_
_entity.id
_entity.type
_entity.pdbx_description
1 polymer ?
#
loop_
_entity_poly.entity_id
_entity_poly.type
_entity_poly.pdbx_seq_one_letter_code
_entity_poly.pdbx_strand_id
1 'polypeptide(L)'
;MNLNATLIGELIAFTVFVLFCMKYVWPPLNGAIEARQKKIEDGLAASDRAEKDLELAQHKAAEQLKDAKAQAADIIDQAKKRAVLIVDEETVRGQQEREKIIAQGHSEIESERNRVTEELRKKVATLAVVGAERILEREINQAAHSDIVEKLVAEL
;
A
#
# COMPACT_ATOMS: atom_id res chain seq x y z
N MET A 1 18.82 100.50 -42.77
CA MET A 1 19.59 100.10 -41.57
C MET A 1 20.85 99.42 -42.07
N ASN A 2 22.02 100.02 -41.84
CA ASN A 2 23.27 99.55 -42.44
C ASN A 2 23.70 98.21 -41.82
N LEU A 3 24.19 97.29 -42.66
CA LEU A 3 24.86 96.08 -42.21
C LEU A 3 26.13 96.51 -41.46
N ASN A 4 26.08 96.50 -40.13
CA ASN A 4 27.20 96.86 -39.26
C ASN A 4 27.95 95.59 -38.82
N ALA A 5 29.23 95.73 -38.48
CA ALA A 5 30.08 94.64 -37.97
C ALA A 5 29.49 93.90 -36.74
N THR A 6 28.57 94.55 -36.02
CA THR A 6 27.78 93.94 -34.94
C THR A 6 26.94 92.74 -35.39
N LEU A 7 26.38 92.79 -36.61
CA LEU A 7 25.54 91.72 -37.15
C LEU A 7 26.38 90.45 -37.45
N ILE A 8 27.63 90.63 -37.89
CA ILE A 8 28.59 89.53 -38.10
C ILE A 8 29.01 88.94 -36.75
N GLY A 9 29.27 89.79 -35.75
CA GLY A 9 29.59 89.35 -34.38
C GLY A 9 28.46 88.56 -33.73
N GLU A 10 27.22 89.04 -33.85
CA GLU A 10 26.01 88.35 -33.36
C GLU A 10 25.80 87.00 -34.07
N LEU A 11 26.05 86.93 -35.39
CA LEU A 11 25.92 85.69 -36.15
C LEU A 11 26.97 84.64 -35.74
N ILE A 12 28.22 85.06 -35.48
CA ILE A 12 29.26 84.18 -34.94
C ILE A 12 28.89 83.69 -33.53
N ALA A 13 28.46 84.59 -32.65
CA ALA A 13 28.02 84.24 -31.30
C ALA A 13 26.83 83.27 -31.30
N PHE A 14 25.83 83.51 -32.17
CA PHE A 14 24.70 82.62 -32.36
C PHE A 14 25.13 81.24 -32.87
N THR A 15 26.05 81.19 -33.84
CA THR A 15 26.57 79.92 -34.39
C THR A 15 27.30 79.11 -33.32
N VAL A 16 28.17 79.73 -32.52
CA VAL A 16 28.87 79.07 -31.42
C VAL A 16 27.89 78.58 -30.35
N PHE A 17 26.85 79.36 -30.04
CA PHE A 17 25.80 78.96 -29.10
C PHE A 17 25.00 77.75 -29.59
N VAL A 18 24.61 77.72 -30.88
CA VAL A 18 23.91 76.58 -31.47
C VAL A 18 24.78 75.33 -31.43
N LEU A 19 26.07 75.42 -31.77
CA LEU A 19 27.00 74.29 -31.69
C LEU A 19 27.16 73.78 -30.26
N PHE A 20 27.23 74.68 -29.27
CA PHE A 20 27.28 74.31 -27.86
C PHE A 20 26.00 73.60 -27.42
N CYS A 21 24.82 74.13 -27.77
CA CYS A 21 23.54 73.50 -27.47
C CYS A 21 23.40 72.12 -28.13
N MET A 22 23.82 71.98 -29.39
CA MET A 22 23.80 70.70 -30.11
C MET A 22 24.74 69.67 -29.49
N LYS A 23 25.92 70.10 -29.01
CA LYS A 23 26.94 69.19 -28.44
C LYS A 23 26.66 68.82 -26.98
N TYR A 24 26.17 69.76 -26.17
CA TYR A 24 26.11 69.59 -24.71
C TYR A 24 24.70 69.53 -24.12
N VAL A 25 23.69 70.14 -24.76
CA VAL A 25 22.32 70.19 -24.21
C VAL A 25 21.41 69.15 -24.85
N TRP A 26 21.49 68.96 -26.17
CA TRP A 26 20.68 67.99 -26.90
C TRP A 26 20.95 66.53 -26.50
N PRO A 27 22.20 66.06 -26.37
CA PRO A 27 22.48 64.66 -26.03
C PRO A 27 21.93 64.21 -24.66
N PRO A 28 22.09 64.96 -23.54
CA PRO A 28 21.50 64.55 -22.28
C PRO A 28 19.97 64.63 -22.27
N LEU A 29 19.37 65.56 -23.04
CA LEU A 29 17.92 65.66 -23.15
C LEU A 29 17.32 64.45 -23.87
N ASN A 30 17.86 64.09 -25.04
CA ASN A 30 17.41 62.90 -25.78
C ASN A 30 17.68 61.62 -24.99
N GLY A 31 18.84 61.50 -24.34
CA GLY A 31 19.16 60.35 -23.49
C GLY A 31 18.17 60.18 -22.34
N ALA A 32 17.70 61.26 -21.72
CA ALA A 32 16.69 61.20 -20.67
C ALA A 32 15.31 60.76 -21.19
N ILE A 33 14.93 61.21 -22.40
CA ILE A 33 13.68 60.80 -23.06
C ILE A 33 13.74 59.33 -23.46
N GLU A 34 14.82 58.89 -24.10
CA GLU A 34 15.04 57.50 -24.49
C GLU A 34 15.09 56.56 -23.28
N ALA A 35 15.78 56.95 -22.21
CA ALA A 35 15.82 56.15 -20.97
C ALA A 35 14.41 55.97 -20.37
N ARG A 36 13.57 57.00 -20.43
CA ARG A 36 12.18 56.91 -19.96
C ARG A 36 11.32 56.03 -20.88
N GLN A 37 11.45 56.18 -22.19
CA GLN A 37 10.75 55.34 -23.16
C GLN A 37 11.13 53.87 -22.97
N LYS A 38 12.43 53.58 -22.91
CA LYS A 38 12.95 52.23 -22.68
C LYS A 38 12.45 51.63 -21.37
N LYS A 39 12.45 52.41 -20.27
CA LYS A 39 11.92 51.93 -18.99
C LYS A 39 10.42 51.57 -19.06
N ILE A 40 9.63 52.32 -19.82
CA ILE A 40 8.20 52.04 -20.00
C ILE A 40 8.02 50.80 -20.87
N GLU A 41 8.76 50.69 -21.97
CA GLU A 41 8.72 49.53 -22.86
C GLU A 41 9.15 48.24 -22.13
N ASP A 42 10.29 48.27 -21.44
CA ASP A 42 10.79 47.14 -20.65
C ASP A 42 9.79 46.75 -19.55
N GLY A 43 9.16 47.76 -18.90
CA GLY A 43 8.15 47.53 -17.86
C GLY A 43 6.87 46.89 -18.39
N LEU A 44 6.35 47.37 -19.52
CA LEU A 44 5.18 46.78 -20.19
C LEU A 44 5.49 45.37 -20.69
N ALA A 45 6.63 45.18 -21.36
CA ALA A 45 7.04 43.87 -21.86
C ALA A 45 7.32 42.87 -20.72
N ALA A 46 7.77 43.33 -19.55
CA ALA A 46 7.92 42.49 -18.37
C ALA A 46 6.57 42.12 -17.75
N SER A 47 5.62 43.07 -17.70
CA SER A 47 4.26 42.82 -17.21
C SER A 47 3.53 41.78 -18.07
N ASP A 48 3.54 41.95 -19.40
CA ASP A 48 2.91 41.02 -20.33
C ASP A 48 3.50 39.62 -20.26
N ARG A 49 4.83 39.53 -20.07
CA ARG A 49 5.52 38.24 -19.85
C ARG A 49 5.11 37.61 -18.53
N ALA A 50 5.09 38.39 -17.45
CA ALA A 50 4.70 37.90 -16.14
C ALA A 50 3.25 37.40 -16.12
N GLU A 51 2.34 38.08 -16.81
CA GLU A 51 0.93 37.67 -16.92
C GLU A 51 0.80 36.34 -17.69
N LYS A 52 1.49 36.20 -18.83
CA LYS A 52 1.52 34.95 -19.59
C LYS A 52 2.16 33.80 -18.80
N ASP A 53 3.26 34.06 -18.12
CA ASP A 53 3.94 33.06 -17.30
C ASP A 53 3.07 32.62 -16.12
N LEU A 54 2.32 33.56 -15.52
CA LEU A 54 1.34 33.27 -14.48
C LEU A 54 0.20 32.40 -14.99
N GLU A 55 -0.38 32.73 -16.15
CA GLU A 55 -1.45 31.94 -16.77
C GLU A 55 -0.96 30.51 -17.11
N LEU A 56 0.23 30.39 -17.70
CA LEU A 56 0.87 29.10 -17.97
C LEU A 56 1.13 28.30 -16.69
N ALA A 57 1.62 28.94 -15.64
CA ALA A 57 1.88 28.29 -14.36
C ALA A 57 0.57 27.81 -13.71
N GLN A 58 -0.50 28.62 -13.76
CA GLN A 58 -1.81 28.24 -13.26
C GLN A 58 -2.39 27.05 -14.04
N HIS A 59 -2.30 27.07 -15.36
CA HIS A 59 -2.75 25.96 -16.20
C HIS A 59 -1.99 24.67 -15.88
N LYS A 60 -0.66 24.73 -15.80
CA LYS A 60 0.19 23.58 -15.42
C LYS A 60 -0.14 23.07 -14.02
N ALA A 61 -0.35 23.95 -13.06
CA ALA A 61 -0.73 23.55 -11.70
C ALA A 61 -2.11 22.86 -11.67
N ALA A 62 -3.08 23.38 -12.41
CA ALA A 62 -4.40 22.77 -12.53
C ALA A 62 -4.34 21.38 -13.20
N GLU A 63 -3.54 21.23 -14.25
CA GLU A 63 -3.30 19.97 -14.94
C GLU A 63 -2.61 18.95 -14.01
N GLN A 64 -1.55 19.35 -13.32
CA GLN A 64 -0.87 18.50 -12.33
C GLN A 64 -1.80 18.06 -11.20
N LEU A 65 -2.67 18.94 -10.71
CA LEU A 65 -3.66 18.60 -9.68
C LEU A 65 -4.70 17.59 -10.21
N LYS A 66 -5.12 17.75 -11.47
CA LYS A 66 -6.05 16.80 -12.11
C LYS A 66 -5.40 15.42 -12.28
N ASP A 67 -4.16 15.38 -12.76
CA ASP A 67 -3.41 14.14 -12.94
C ASP A 67 -3.13 13.46 -11.60
N ALA A 68 -2.73 14.21 -10.58
CA ALA A 68 -2.53 13.68 -9.23
C ALA A 68 -3.83 13.09 -8.65
N LYS A 69 -4.98 13.74 -8.86
CA LYS A 69 -6.29 13.19 -8.46
C LYS A 69 -6.64 11.92 -9.21
N ALA A 70 -6.36 11.86 -10.52
CA ALA A 70 -6.61 10.66 -11.33
C ALA A 70 -5.72 9.49 -10.87
N GLN A 71 -4.43 9.73 -10.64
CA GLN A 71 -3.50 8.73 -10.10
C GLN A 71 -3.92 8.26 -8.70
N ALA A 72 -4.34 9.17 -7.82
CA ALA A 72 -4.83 8.81 -6.49
C ALA A 72 -6.09 7.94 -6.57
N ALA A 73 -7.02 8.25 -7.47
CA ALA A 73 -8.21 7.44 -7.69
C ALA A 73 -7.86 6.04 -8.22
N ASP A 74 -6.92 5.94 -9.15
CA ASP A 74 -6.44 4.66 -9.69
C ASP A 74 -5.75 3.82 -8.61
N ILE A 75 -4.90 4.41 -7.77
CA ILE A 75 -4.27 3.73 -6.63
C ILE A 75 -5.33 3.19 -5.67
N ILE A 76 -6.36 3.97 -5.36
CA ILE A 76 -7.46 3.53 -4.48
C ILE A 76 -8.23 2.37 -5.11
N ASP A 77 -8.51 2.42 -6.41
CA ASP A 77 -9.21 1.34 -7.11
C ASP A 77 -8.38 0.05 -7.14
N GLN A 78 -7.08 0.15 -7.45
CA GLN A 78 -6.16 -0.98 -7.38
C GLN A 78 -6.05 -1.57 -5.97
N ALA A 79 -5.98 -0.72 -4.95
CA ALA A 79 -5.94 -1.15 -3.55
C ALA A 79 -7.23 -1.90 -3.16
N LYS A 80 -8.41 -1.41 -3.59
CA LYS A 80 -9.69 -2.10 -3.35
C LYS A 80 -9.76 -3.45 -4.05
N LYS A 81 -9.37 -3.52 -5.33
CA LYS A 81 -9.30 -4.79 -6.08
C LYS A 81 -8.38 -5.79 -5.40
N ARG A 82 -7.19 -5.34 -4.97
CA ARG A 82 -6.24 -6.19 -4.26
C ARG A 82 -6.76 -6.64 -2.89
N ALA A 83 -7.47 -5.79 -2.17
CA ALA A 83 -8.09 -6.16 -0.91
C ALA A 83 -9.14 -7.27 -1.10
N VAL A 84 -9.99 -7.19 -2.13
CA VAL A 84 -10.96 -8.25 -2.44
C VAL A 84 -10.25 -9.56 -2.76
N LEU A 85 -9.20 -9.53 -3.60
CA LEU A 85 -8.42 -10.72 -3.93
C LEU A 85 -7.79 -11.37 -2.69
N ILE A 86 -7.24 -10.56 -1.77
CA ILE A 86 -6.67 -11.07 -0.53
C ILE A 86 -7.74 -11.73 0.34
N VAL A 87 -8.92 -11.10 0.47
CA VAL A 87 -10.03 -11.67 1.26
C VAL A 87 -10.49 -13.00 0.66
N ASP A 88 -10.61 -13.11 -0.66
CA ASP A 88 -10.98 -14.34 -1.33
C ASP A 88 -9.92 -15.44 -1.15
N GLU A 89 -8.64 -15.10 -1.35
CA GLU A 89 -7.52 -16.03 -1.17
C GLU A 89 -7.44 -16.54 0.27
N GLU A 90 -7.57 -15.66 1.26
CA GLU A 90 -7.57 -16.02 2.67
C GLU A 90 -8.80 -16.84 3.07
N THR A 91 -9.96 -16.57 2.46
CA THR A 91 -11.16 -17.37 2.68
C THR A 91 -10.97 -18.80 2.16
N VAL A 92 -10.40 -18.96 0.97
CA VAL A 92 -10.09 -20.28 0.39
C VAL A 92 -9.06 -21.00 1.25
N ARG A 93 -7.98 -20.33 1.64
CA ARG A 93 -6.95 -20.89 2.53
C ARG A 93 -7.54 -21.32 3.87
N GLY A 94 -8.42 -20.51 4.45
CA GLY A 94 -9.13 -20.84 5.69
C GLY A 94 -10.05 -22.05 5.56
N GLN A 95 -10.73 -22.21 4.42
CA GLN A 95 -11.54 -23.40 4.15
C GLN A 95 -10.68 -24.66 4.02
N GLN A 96 -9.56 -24.58 3.29
CA GLN A 96 -8.62 -25.70 3.14
C GLN A 96 -8.02 -26.12 4.49
N GLU A 97 -7.60 -25.17 5.32
CA GLU A 97 -7.05 -25.47 6.64
C GLU A 97 -8.12 -26.06 7.56
N ARG A 98 -9.36 -25.58 7.48
CA ARG A 98 -10.50 -26.17 8.20
C ARG A 98 -10.71 -27.63 7.78
N GLU A 99 -10.77 -27.92 6.49
CA GLU A 99 -10.94 -29.29 5.99
C GLU A 99 -9.82 -30.21 6.47
N LYS A 100 -8.58 -29.72 6.44
CA LYS A 100 -7.41 -30.43 6.94
C LYS A 100 -7.50 -30.73 8.43
N ILE A 101 -7.90 -29.76 9.25
CA ILE A 101 -8.11 -29.94 10.69
C ILE A 101 -9.21 -30.98 10.95
N ILE A 102 -10.32 -30.93 10.21
CA ILE A 102 -11.41 -31.90 10.34
C ILE A 102 -10.94 -33.31 9.96
N ALA A 103 -10.23 -33.45 8.84
CA ALA A 103 -9.68 -34.73 8.41
C ALA A 103 -8.68 -35.31 9.44
N GLN A 104 -7.81 -34.47 9.99
CA GLN A 104 -6.89 -34.84 11.07
C GLN A 104 -7.66 -35.30 12.33
N GLY A 105 -8.69 -34.55 12.72
CA GLY A 105 -9.55 -34.92 13.84
C GLY A 105 -10.27 -36.26 13.66
N HIS A 106 -10.74 -36.56 12.45
CA HIS A 106 -11.30 -37.88 12.13
C HIS A 106 -10.25 -39.00 12.26
N SER A 107 -9.03 -38.78 11.78
CA SER A 107 -7.94 -39.74 11.93
C SER A 107 -7.56 -39.99 13.39
N GLU A 108 -7.56 -38.94 14.22
CA GLU A 108 -7.29 -39.05 15.67
C GLU A 108 -8.42 -39.81 16.38
N ILE A 109 -9.68 -39.54 16.03
CA ILE A 109 -10.85 -40.26 16.57
C ILE A 109 -10.78 -41.75 16.20
N GLU A 110 -10.41 -42.09 14.96
CA GLU A 110 -10.26 -43.50 14.56
C GLU A 110 -9.15 -44.20 15.34
N SER A 111 -8.01 -43.55 15.53
CA SER A 111 -6.90 -44.06 16.34
C SER A 111 -7.32 -44.28 17.80
N GLU A 112 -8.02 -43.32 18.40
CA GLU A 112 -8.55 -43.44 19.77
C GLU A 112 -9.60 -44.55 19.88
N ARG A 113 -10.49 -44.69 18.89
CA ARG A 113 -11.48 -45.76 18.88
C ARG A 113 -10.82 -47.14 18.83
N ASN A 114 -9.75 -47.29 18.05
CA ASN A 114 -8.97 -48.53 18.00
C ASN A 114 -8.31 -48.81 19.36
N ARG A 115 -7.72 -47.79 20.00
CA ARG A 115 -7.13 -47.90 21.33
C ARG A 115 -8.14 -48.32 22.39
N VAL A 116 -9.32 -47.68 22.41
CA VAL A 116 -10.41 -48.03 23.32
C VAL A 116 -10.94 -49.44 23.06
N THR A 117 -11.04 -49.86 21.80
CA THR A 117 -11.48 -51.21 21.43
C THR A 117 -10.50 -52.27 21.94
N GLU A 118 -9.20 -52.04 21.81
CA GLU A 118 -8.17 -52.92 22.37
C GLU A 118 -8.21 -52.97 23.90
N GLU A 119 -8.46 -51.84 24.56
CA GLU A 119 -8.68 -51.82 26.02
C GLU A 119 -9.94 -52.61 26.42
N LEU A 120 -11.03 -52.45 25.66
CA LEU A 120 -12.28 -53.17 25.87
C LEU A 120 -12.08 -54.68 25.70
N ARG A 121 -11.33 -55.12 24.68
CA ARG A 121 -11.00 -56.54 24.45
C ARG A 121 -10.28 -57.15 25.64
N LYS A 122 -9.32 -56.44 26.24
CA LYS A 122 -8.63 -56.88 27.46
C LYS A 122 -9.61 -57.03 28.62
N LYS A 123 -10.47 -56.04 28.86
CA LYS A 123 -11.48 -56.07 29.92
C LYS A 123 -12.49 -57.21 29.72
N VAL A 124 -12.94 -57.44 28.49
CA VAL A 124 -13.86 -58.53 28.15
C VAL A 124 -13.21 -59.89 28.34
N ALA A 125 -11.93 -60.07 27.97
CA ALA A 125 -11.21 -61.32 28.23
C ALA A 125 -11.12 -61.64 29.73
N THR A 126 -10.82 -60.63 30.56
CA THR A 126 -10.84 -60.79 32.02
C THR A 126 -12.23 -61.16 32.55
N LEU A 127 -13.28 -60.48 32.07
CA LEU A 127 -14.67 -60.80 32.44
C LEU A 127 -15.11 -62.19 31.96
N ALA A 128 -14.65 -62.65 30.80
CA ALA A 128 -14.97 -63.97 30.26
C ALA A 128 -14.33 -65.09 31.10
N VAL A 129 -13.10 -64.91 31.59
CA VAL A 129 -12.46 -65.85 32.53
C VAL A 129 -13.25 -65.91 33.84
N VAL A 130 -13.58 -64.76 34.43
CA VAL A 130 -14.40 -64.71 35.65
C VAL A 130 -15.79 -65.33 35.43
N GLY A 131 -16.39 -65.09 34.26
CA GLY A 131 -17.66 -65.71 33.88
C GLY A 131 -17.55 -67.23 33.75
N ALA A 132 -16.49 -67.73 33.12
CA ALA A 132 -16.21 -69.16 32.99
C ALA A 132 -15.95 -69.81 34.36
N GLU A 133 -15.19 -69.16 35.25
CA GLU A 133 -14.98 -69.60 36.64
C GLU A 133 -16.31 -69.75 37.39
N ARG A 134 -17.21 -68.75 37.30
CA ARG A 134 -18.52 -68.81 37.96
C ARG A 134 -19.46 -69.86 37.36
N ILE A 135 -19.37 -70.14 36.06
CA ILE A 135 -20.11 -71.24 35.44
C ILE A 135 -19.56 -72.58 35.92
N LEU A 136 -18.24 -72.73 35.99
CA LEU A 136 -17.57 -73.93 36.49
C LEU A 136 -17.94 -74.18 37.97
N GLU A 137 -17.88 -73.15 38.83
CA GLU A 137 -18.34 -73.22 40.23
C GLU A 137 -19.80 -73.68 40.36
N ARG A 138 -20.67 -73.28 39.41
CA ARG A 138 -22.08 -73.68 39.40
C ARG A 138 -22.31 -75.08 38.84
N GLU A 139 -21.47 -75.54 37.91
CA GLU A 139 -21.53 -76.89 37.32
C GLU A 139 -20.75 -77.94 38.13
N ILE A 140 -19.87 -77.54 39.07
CA ILE A 140 -19.20 -78.45 40.00
C ILE A 140 -20.25 -79.12 40.88
N ASN A 141 -20.65 -80.31 40.44
CA ASN A 141 -21.50 -81.23 41.19
C ASN A 141 -20.60 -82.14 42.01
N GLN A 142 -20.72 -82.05 43.34
CA GLN A 142 -19.94 -82.84 44.31
C GLN A 142 -20.03 -84.36 44.04
N ALA A 143 -21.09 -84.82 43.38
CA ALA A 143 -21.29 -86.22 43.03
C ALA A 143 -20.56 -86.69 41.75
N ALA A 144 -20.09 -85.79 40.87
CA ALA A 144 -19.47 -86.16 39.59
C ALA A 144 -17.92 -86.10 39.61
N HIS A 145 -17.32 -85.55 40.67
CA HIS A 145 -15.88 -85.31 40.76
C HIS A 145 -15.15 -86.11 41.84
N SER A 146 -15.84 -86.95 42.62
CA SER A 146 -15.20 -87.90 43.56
C SER A 146 -14.17 -88.78 42.86
N ASP A 147 -14.48 -89.24 41.64
CA ASP A 147 -13.67 -90.20 40.89
C ASP A 147 -12.36 -89.59 40.35
N ILE A 148 -12.33 -88.27 40.14
CA ILE A 148 -11.12 -87.55 39.71
C ILE A 148 -10.19 -87.31 40.90
N VAL A 149 -10.77 -87.01 42.07
CA VAL A 149 -10.00 -86.81 43.31
C VAL A 149 -9.42 -88.14 43.79
N GLU A 150 -10.15 -89.26 43.67
CA GLU A 150 -9.61 -90.59 43.97
C GLU A 150 -8.46 -91.00 43.04
N LYS A 151 -8.55 -90.70 41.74
CA LYS A 151 -7.44 -90.99 40.81
C LYS A 151 -6.18 -90.15 41.09
N LEU A 152 -6.32 -88.90 41.51
CA LEU A 152 -5.18 -88.05 41.84
C LEU A 152 -4.49 -88.50 43.15
N VAL A 153 -5.26 -89.01 44.12
CA VAL A 153 -4.72 -89.61 45.35
C VAL A 153 -4.04 -90.96 45.08
N ALA A 154 -4.44 -91.68 44.02
CA ALA A 154 -3.82 -92.94 43.63
C ALA A 154 -2.51 -92.79 42.82
N GLU A 155 -2.20 -91.60 42.30
CA GLU A 155 -0.94 -91.29 41.58
C GLU A 155 0.14 -90.65 42.49
N LEU A 156 -0.15 -90.42 43.78
CA LEU A 156 0.81 -90.06 44.83
C LEU A 156 1.24 -91.31 45.61
#